data_AF-A0A6B3VVY6-F1
#
_entry.id   AF-A0A6B3VVY6-F1
#
_cell.length_a   1.000
_cell.length_b   1.000
_cell.length_c   1.000
_cell.angle_alpha   90.00
_cell.angle_beta   90.00
_cell.angle_gamma   90.00
#
_symmetry.space_group_name_H-M   'P 1'
#
loop_
_entity.id
_entity.type
_entity.pdbx_description
1 polymer ?
#
loop_
_entity_poly.entity_id
_entity_poly.type
_entity_poly.pdbx_seq_one_letter_code
_entity_poly.pdbx_strand_id
1 'polypeptide(L)'
;MKQMNKDVRESFLFIPWAVSVIAMFGSLYFSEILQYEPCELCWYQRILMYPLVLLLGIAVIKKDDKIASYSLWMSGIGGLISLYHYLIQKVPFFADRALSCGRIPCTGQYINWLGFITIPFLALVAFIIIFIFSLLLWKNVNR
;
A
#
# COMPACT_ATOMS: atom_id res chain seq x y z
N MET A 1 10.46 17.63 -22.36
CA MET A 1 10.89 18.41 -21.16
C MET A 1 10.67 17.54 -19.94
N LYS A 2 11.65 17.05 -19.18
CA LYS A 2 13.10 17.27 -19.04
C LYS A 2 13.65 15.89 -18.62
N GLN A 3 14.72 15.37 -19.25
CA GLN A 3 15.34 14.11 -18.84
C GLN A 3 15.67 14.20 -17.34
N MET A 4 15.21 13.26 -16.51
CA MET A 4 15.55 13.29 -15.08
C MET A 4 17.05 13.11 -14.91
N ASN A 5 17.67 13.93 -14.05
CA ASN A 5 19.04 13.69 -13.61
C ASN A 5 19.15 12.31 -12.95
N LYS A 6 20.29 11.66 -13.11
CA LYS A 6 20.56 10.31 -12.61
C LYS A 6 20.27 10.15 -11.11
N ASP A 7 20.67 11.13 -10.31
CA ASP A 7 20.47 11.11 -8.85
C ASP A 7 18.99 11.22 -8.46
N VAL A 8 18.22 11.98 -9.25
CA VAL A 8 16.76 12.13 -9.05
C VAL A 8 16.05 10.84 -9.40
N ARG A 9 16.47 10.16 -10.47
CA ARG A 9 15.90 8.87 -10.88
C ARG A 9 16.09 7.78 -9.82
N GLU A 10 17.29 7.70 -9.24
CA GLU A 10 17.58 6.73 -8.17
C GLU A 10 16.74 7.01 -6.93
N SER A 11 16.56 8.28 -6.57
CA SER A 11 15.68 8.69 -5.46
C SER A 11 14.23 8.27 -5.69
N PHE A 12 13.72 8.42 -6.92
CA PHE A 12 12.35 8.07 -7.28
C PHE A 12 12.07 6.56 -7.27
N LEU A 13 13.09 5.72 -7.47
CA LEU A 13 12.99 4.26 -7.31
C LEU A 13 13.11 3.85 -5.83
N PHE A 14 13.96 4.54 -5.07
CA PHE A 14 14.24 4.20 -3.68
C PHE A 14 13.09 4.54 -2.72
N ILE A 15 12.44 5.69 -2.89
CA ILE A 15 11.33 6.13 -2.03
C ILE A 15 10.17 5.11 -1.98
N PRO A 16 9.58 4.67 -3.10
CA PRO A 16 8.48 3.70 -3.06
C PRO A 16 8.92 2.35 -2.48
N TRP A 17 10.18 1.93 -2.73
CA TRP A 17 10.72 0.73 -2.10
C TRP A 17 10.79 0.86 -0.57
N ALA A 18 11.37 1.95 -0.05
CA ALA A 18 11.46 2.20 1.39
C ALA A 18 10.08 2.23 2.05
N VAL A 19 9.10 2.88 1.41
CA VAL A 19 7.71 2.90 1.89
C VAL A 19 7.10 1.50 1.93
N SER A 20 7.31 0.68 0.89
CA SER A 20 6.80 -0.70 0.86
C SER A 20 7.39 -1.57 1.98
N VAL A 21 8.69 -1.40 2.29
CA VAL A 21 9.38 -2.10 3.38
C VAL A 21 8.81 -1.69 4.74
N ILE A 22 8.64 -0.38 4.97
CA ILE A 22 8.05 0.13 6.22
C ILE A 22 6.62 -0.37 6.38
N ALA A 23 5.82 -0.37 5.30
CA ALA A 23 4.45 -0.86 5.33
C ALA A 23 4.37 -2.37 5.62
N MET A 24 5.25 -3.18 5.02
CA MET A 24 5.35 -4.61 5.30
C MET A 24 5.71 -4.88 6.76
N PHE A 25 6.75 -4.22 7.28
CA PHE A 25 7.17 -4.40 8.67
C PHE A 25 6.11 -3.88 9.66
N GLY A 26 5.45 -2.77 9.37
CA GLY A 26 4.33 -2.28 10.17
C GLY A 26 3.18 -3.29 10.23
N SER A 27 2.81 -3.86 9.07
CA SER A 27 1.79 -4.91 8.98
C SER A 27 2.16 -6.17 9.78
N LEU A 28 3.43 -6.59 9.73
CA LEU A 28 3.92 -7.73 10.51
C LEU A 28 3.99 -7.43 12.00
N TYR A 29 4.40 -6.22 12.39
CA TYR A 29 4.45 -5.80 13.79
C TYR A 29 3.08 -5.86 14.46
N PHE A 30 2.04 -5.38 13.77
CA PHE A 30 0.67 -5.49 14.27
C PHE A 30 0.21 -6.95 14.44
N SER A 31 0.62 -7.84 13.54
CA SER A 31 0.25 -9.27 13.58
C SER A 31 0.98 -10.03 14.68
N GLU A 32 2.31 -9.92 14.73
CA GLU A 32 3.16 -10.82 15.52
C GLU A 32 3.45 -10.29 16.93
N ILE A 33 3.55 -8.97 17.08
CA ILE A 33 3.89 -8.37 18.39
C ILE A 33 2.61 -7.95 19.11
N LEU A 34 1.72 -7.23 18.43
CA LEU A 34 0.46 -6.75 19.03
C LEU A 34 -0.68 -7.78 18.94
N GLN A 35 -0.46 -8.93 18.28
CA GLN A 35 -1.41 -10.03 18.18
C GLN A 35 -2.77 -9.59 17.60
N TYR A 36 -2.76 -8.62 16.68
CA TYR A 36 -3.96 -8.21 15.95
C TYR A 36 -4.21 -9.17 14.80
N GLU A 37 -5.27 -9.98 14.94
CA GLU A 37 -5.67 -10.89 13.87
C GLU A 37 -6.14 -10.11 12.63
N PRO A 38 -5.55 -10.34 11.44
CA PRO A 38 -5.95 -9.66 10.22
C PRO A 38 -7.31 -10.18 9.74
N CYS A 39 -8.19 -9.26 9.33
CA CYS A 39 -9.42 -9.59 8.63
C CYS A 39 -9.15 -9.96 7.15
N GLU A 40 -10.16 -10.49 6.46
CA GLU A 40 -10.08 -10.87 5.04
C GLU A 40 -9.61 -9.69 4.14
N LEU A 41 -10.13 -8.48 4.36
CA LEU A 41 -9.70 -7.29 3.59
C LEU A 41 -8.24 -6.91 3.86
N CYS A 42 -7.75 -7.05 5.09
CA CYS A 42 -6.33 -6.85 5.41
C CYS A 42 -5.45 -7.87 4.68
N TRP A 43 -5.90 -9.13 4.56
CA TRP A 43 -5.20 -10.15 3.80
C TRP A 43 -5.05 -9.79 2.33
N TYR A 44 -6.11 -9.31 1.68
CA TYR A 44 -6.01 -8.82 0.30
C TYR A 44 -5.02 -7.66 0.16
N GLN A 45 -4.97 -6.73 1.13
CA GLN A 45 -3.98 -5.66 1.14
C GLN A 45 -2.54 -6.22 1.28
N ARG A 46 -2.32 -7.22 2.13
CA ARG A 46 -1.01 -7.88 2.29
C ARG A 46 -0.54 -8.58 1.01
N ILE A 47 -1.43 -9.29 0.32
CA ILE A 47 -1.13 -9.97 -0.95
C ILE A 47 -0.63 -8.98 -2.01
N LEU A 48 -1.16 -7.75 -2.00
CA LEU A 48 -0.73 -6.71 -2.93
C LEU A 48 0.50 -5.95 -2.44
N MET A 49 0.67 -5.75 -1.14
CA MET A 49 1.79 -4.98 -0.58
C MET A 49 3.10 -5.76 -0.56
N TYR A 50 3.10 -7.03 -0.17
CA TYR A 50 4.34 -7.77 0.08
C TYR A 50 5.17 -8.01 -1.19
N PRO A 51 4.57 -8.34 -2.35
CA PRO A 51 5.34 -8.48 -3.58
C PRO A 51 5.93 -7.16 -4.08
N LEU A 52 5.35 -5.99 -3.71
CA LEU A 52 5.91 -4.69 -4.08
C LEU A 52 7.31 -4.48 -3.50
N VAL A 53 7.58 -5.00 -2.30
CA VAL A 53 8.91 -4.94 -1.66
C VAL A 53 9.96 -5.59 -2.55
N LEU A 54 9.65 -6.78 -3.07
CA LEU A 54 10.55 -7.54 -3.94
C LEU A 54 10.69 -6.88 -5.31
N LEU A 55 9.56 -6.49 -5.94
CA LEU A 55 9.56 -5.88 -7.27
C LEU A 55 10.33 -4.55 -7.27
N LEU A 56 10.00 -3.65 -6.34
CA LEU A 56 10.68 -2.35 -6.24
C LEU A 56 12.14 -2.51 -5.80
N GLY A 57 12.46 -3.52 -4.96
CA GLY A 57 13.84 -3.81 -4.57
C GLY A 57 14.69 -4.25 -5.77
N ILE A 58 14.15 -5.12 -6.63
CA ILE A 58 14.81 -5.51 -7.88
C ILE A 58 14.95 -4.30 -8.82
N ALA A 59 13.93 -3.44 -8.89
CA ALA A 59 13.96 -2.23 -9.70
C ALA A 59 15.08 -1.27 -9.27
N VAL A 60 15.29 -1.10 -7.95
CA VAL A 60 16.38 -0.29 -7.40
C VAL A 60 17.75 -0.87 -7.74
N ILE A 61 17.94 -2.19 -7.56
CA ILE A 61 19.24 -2.86 -7.81
C ILE A 61 19.59 -2.87 -9.30
N LYS A 62 18.63 -3.27 -10.15
CA LYS A 62 18.83 -3.37 -11.61
C LYS A 62 18.70 -2.05 -12.34
N LYS A 63 18.22 -0.99 -11.67
CA LYS A 63 17.87 0.31 -12.27
C LYS A 63 16.92 0.14 -13.47
N ASP A 64 15.99 -0.83 -13.34
CA ASP A 64 15.02 -1.16 -14.37
C ASP A 64 13.67 -0.51 -14.06
N ASP A 65 13.42 0.60 -14.75
CA ASP A 65 12.21 1.38 -14.55
C ASP A 65 10.96 0.71 -15.14
N LYS A 66 11.10 -0.33 -15.98
CA LYS A 66 9.94 -1.04 -16.55
C LYS A 66 9.13 -1.73 -15.44
N ILE A 67 9.80 -2.11 -14.36
CA ILE A 67 9.19 -2.72 -13.18
C ILE A 67 8.20 -1.74 -12.50
N ALA A 68 8.37 -0.43 -12.69
CA ALA A 68 7.46 0.57 -12.15
C ALA A 68 6.02 0.40 -12.68
N SER A 69 5.83 -0.11 -13.90
CA SER A 69 4.50 -0.35 -14.47
C SER A 69 3.69 -1.41 -13.69
N TYR A 70 4.33 -2.50 -13.26
CA TYR A 70 3.69 -3.51 -12.41
C TYR A 70 3.35 -2.95 -11.03
N SER A 71 4.26 -2.18 -10.44
CA SER A 71 4.03 -1.56 -9.14
C SER A 71 2.88 -0.54 -9.17
N LEU A 72 2.68 0.14 -10.30
CA LEU A 72 1.56 1.06 -10.51
C LEU A 72 0.21 0.34 -10.45
N TRP A 73 0.06 -0.77 -11.16
CA TRP A 73 -1.19 -1.54 -11.16
C TRP A 73 -1.48 -2.15 -9.79
N MET A 74 -0.47 -2.76 -9.16
CA MET A 74 -0.62 -3.38 -7.84
C MET A 74 -0.97 -2.35 -6.76
N SER A 75 -0.28 -1.20 -6.74
CA SER A 75 -0.57 -0.13 -5.77
C SER A 75 -1.92 0.55 -6.03
N GLY A 76 -2.36 0.66 -7.28
CA GLY A 76 -3.69 1.15 -7.62
C GLY A 76 -4.81 0.26 -7.06
N ILE A 77 -4.72 -1.05 -7.28
CA ILE A 77 -5.71 -2.01 -6.75
C ILE A 77 -5.66 -2.04 -5.21
N GLY A 78 -4.46 -2.06 -4.62
CA GLY A 78 -4.29 -2.05 -3.16
C GLY A 78 -4.83 -0.77 -2.53
N GLY A 79 -4.65 0.37 -3.19
CA GLY A 79 -5.23 1.66 -2.82
C GLY A 79 -6.76 1.63 -2.81
N LEU A 80 -7.39 1.05 -3.83
CA LEU A 80 -8.85 0.94 -3.89
C LEU A 80 -9.41 0.05 -2.77
N ILE A 81 -8.76 -1.09 -2.50
CA ILE A 81 -9.17 -2.00 -1.42
C ILE A 81 -9.00 -1.35 -0.05
N SER A 82 -7.89 -0.64 0.18
CA SER A 82 -7.65 0.08 1.45
C SER A 82 -8.61 1.25 1.65
N LEU A 83 -8.97 1.97 0.59
CA LEU A 83 -10.00 2.99 0.62
C LEU A 83 -11.35 2.40 1.00
N TYR A 84 -11.76 1.30 0.35
CA TYR A 84 -13.01 0.62 0.67
C TYR A 84 -13.05 0.14 2.13
N HIS A 85 -11.95 -0.46 2.61
CA HIS A 85 -11.84 -0.91 3.99
C HIS A 85 -11.93 0.25 4.99
N TYR A 86 -11.28 1.38 4.70
CA TYR A 86 -11.40 2.59 5.52
C TYR A 86 -12.84 3.14 5.56
N LEU A 87 -13.53 3.16 4.40
CA LEU A 87 -14.92 3.61 4.31
C LEU A 87 -15.86 2.73 5.14
N ILE A 88 -15.71 1.41 5.08
CA ILE A 88 -16.50 0.49 5.91
C ILE A 88 -16.29 0.75 7.41
N GLN A 89 -15.07 1.11 7.82
CA GLN A 89 -14.77 1.37 9.22
C GLN A 89 -15.32 2.70 9.75
N LYS A 90 -15.45 3.72 8.90
CA LYS A 90 -15.79 5.09 9.32
C LYS A 90 -17.17 5.56 8.89
N VAL A 91 -17.75 4.95 7.87
CA VAL A 91 -19.05 5.35 7.31
C VAL A 91 -20.09 4.27 7.63
N PRO A 92 -21.06 4.55 8.51
CA PRO A 92 -22.06 3.57 8.95
C PRO A 92 -22.83 2.93 7.79
N PHE A 93 -23.16 3.73 6.76
CA PHE A 93 -23.87 3.27 5.56
C PHE A 93 -23.16 2.11 4.83
N PHE A 94 -21.82 2.07 4.86
CA PHE A 94 -21.05 0.98 4.28
C PHE A 94 -20.84 -0.17 5.27
N ALA A 95 -20.79 0.12 6.58
CA ALA A 95 -20.70 -0.90 7.63
C ALA A 95 -21.92 -1.83 7.66
N ASP A 96 -23.12 -1.28 7.54
CA ASP A 96 -24.38 -2.06 7.57
C ASP A 96 -24.54 -2.98 6.35
N ARG A 97 -23.83 -2.66 5.25
CA ARG A 97 -23.82 -3.46 4.02
C ARG A 97 -22.56 -4.30 3.86
N ALA A 98 -21.61 -4.18 4.78
CA ALA A 98 -20.39 -4.97 4.75
C ALA A 98 -20.74 -6.40 5.17
N LEU A 99 -20.53 -7.34 4.25
CA LEU A 99 -20.63 -8.76 4.57
C LEU A 99 -19.60 -9.09 5.66
N SER A 100 -20.08 -9.48 6.85
CA SER A 100 -19.24 -10.02 7.91
C SER A 100 -18.87 -11.47 7.59
N CYS A 101 -18.08 -11.67 6.53
CA CYS A 101 -17.48 -12.96 6.22
C CYS A 101 -16.09 -13.03 6.85
N GLY A 102 -15.86 -14.05 7.69
CA GLY A 102 -14.58 -14.28 8.37
C GLY A 102 -14.72 -14.38 9.89
N ARG A 103 -13.66 -14.86 10.55
CA ARG A 103 -13.59 -14.98 12.02
C ARG A 103 -13.57 -13.60 12.71
N ILE A 104 -12.91 -12.62 12.08
CA ILE A 104 -12.78 -11.25 12.59
C ILE A 104 -13.51 -10.28 11.65
N PRO A 105 -14.42 -9.42 12.16
CA PRO A 105 -15.14 -8.47 11.33
C PRO A 105 -14.20 -7.37 10.79
N CYS A 106 -14.29 -7.07 9.50
CA CYS A 106 -13.54 -5.98 8.86
C CYS A 106 -13.97 -4.57 9.35
N THR A 107 -15.12 -4.47 10.02
CA THR A 107 -15.61 -3.23 10.64
C THR A 107 -14.88 -2.88 11.94
N GLY A 108 -14.18 -3.86 12.54
CA GLY A 108 -13.44 -3.68 13.80
C GLY A 108 -12.26 -2.72 13.66
N GLN A 109 -12.06 -1.87 14.66
CA GLN A 109 -10.94 -0.92 14.73
C GLN A 109 -10.01 -1.27 15.89
N TYR A 110 -8.86 -1.89 15.59
CA TYR A 110 -7.82 -2.18 16.61
C TYR A 110 -7.10 -0.93 17.09
N ILE A 111 -6.82 0.01 16.17
CA ILE A 111 -6.15 1.28 16.47
C ILE A 111 -7.01 2.43 15.95
N ASN A 112 -7.17 3.45 16.78
CA ASN A 112 -7.85 4.69 16.44
C ASN A 112 -7.25 5.88 17.20
N TRP A 113 -5.96 6.17 16.99
CA TRP A 113 -5.21 7.14 17.82
C TRP A 113 -5.72 8.59 17.76
N LEU A 114 -6.34 9.00 16.65
CA LEU A 114 -6.85 10.39 16.46
C LEU A 114 -8.30 10.43 15.98
N GLY A 115 -9.08 9.35 16.16
CA GLY A 115 -10.43 9.26 15.63
C GLY A 115 -10.50 8.99 14.11
N PHE A 116 -9.38 9.10 13.37
CA PHE A 116 -9.28 8.78 11.95
C PHE A 116 -8.12 7.84 11.57
N ILE A 117 -7.02 7.80 12.34
CA ILE A 117 -5.87 6.94 12.02
C ILE A 117 -6.17 5.49 12.38
N THR A 118 -6.56 4.71 11.37
CA THR A 118 -6.74 3.26 11.46
C THR A 118 -5.70 2.52 10.62
N ILE A 119 -5.59 1.20 10.82
CA ILE A 119 -4.65 0.35 10.06
C ILE A 119 -4.90 0.46 8.54
N PRO A 120 -6.15 0.39 8.03
CA PRO A 120 -6.42 0.58 6.60
C PRO A 120 -6.03 1.96 6.07
N PHE A 121 -6.13 3.01 6.89
CA PHE A 121 -5.71 4.36 6.49
C PHE A 121 -4.19 4.44 6.29
N LEU A 122 -3.40 3.83 7.18
CA LEU A 122 -1.95 3.76 7.03
C LEU A 122 -1.57 2.99 5.75
N ALA A 123 -2.25 1.89 5.47
CA ALA A 123 -2.06 1.14 4.23
C ALA A 123 -2.41 1.97 2.98
N LEU A 124 -3.51 2.72 3.04
CA LEU A 124 -3.94 3.62 1.95
C LEU A 124 -2.88 4.68 1.65
N VAL A 125 -2.32 5.33 2.68
CA VAL A 125 -1.26 6.32 2.51
C VAL A 125 -0.03 5.69 1.84
N ALA A 126 0.39 4.49 2.30
CA ALA A 126 1.51 3.78 1.69
C ALA A 126 1.26 3.47 0.20
N PHE A 127 0.07 2.94 -0.13
CA PHE A 127 -0.29 2.64 -1.52
C PHE A 127 -0.35 3.90 -2.40
N ILE A 128 -0.88 5.03 -1.89
CA ILE A 128 -0.92 6.30 -2.62
C ILE A 128 0.49 6.80 -2.92
N ILE A 129 1.40 6.76 -1.93
CA ILE A 129 2.78 7.20 -2.14
C ILE A 129 3.44 6.32 -3.22
N ILE A 130 3.33 5.00 -3.09
CA ILE A 130 3.90 4.07 -4.10
C ILE A 130 3.30 4.35 -5.48
N PHE A 131 1.98 4.51 -5.57
CA PHE A 131 1.28 4.77 -6.83
C PHE A 131 1.77 6.06 -7.52
N ILE A 132 1.90 7.17 -6.77
CA ILE A 132 2.36 8.45 -7.32
C ILE A 132 3.79 8.34 -7.85
N PHE A 133 4.70 7.75 -7.09
CA PHE A 133 6.09 7.59 -7.53
C PHE A 133 6.20 6.65 -8.73
N SER A 134 5.47 5.54 -8.73
CA SER A 134 5.41 4.61 -9.86
C SER A 134 4.80 5.24 -11.11
N LEU A 135 3.80 6.12 -10.97
CA LEU A 135 3.18 6.85 -12.08
C LEU A 135 4.17 7.84 -12.71
N LEU A 136 4.91 8.57 -11.87
CA LEU A 136 5.93 9.52 -12.32
C LEU A 136 7.07 8.80 -13.05
N LEU A 137 7.53 7.66 -12.54
CA LEU A 137 8.52 6.81 -13.20
C LEU A 137 8.00 6.28 -14.55
N TRP A 138 6.80 5.69 -14.56
CA TRP A 138 6.22 5.13 -15.77
C TRP A 138 6.07 6.16 -16.89
N LYS A 139 5.63 7.37 -16.56
CA LYS A 139 5.51 8.48 -17.51
C LYS A 139 6.85 8.95 -18.08
N ASN A 140 7.95 8.81 -17.32
CA ASN A 140 9.29 9.16 -17.78
C ASN A 140 9.92 8.08 -18.65
N VAL A 141 9.58 6.80 -18.46
CA VAL A 141 10.09 5.68 -19.27
C VAL A 141 9.42 5.60 -20.63
N ASN A 142 8.10 5.84 -20.66
CA ASN A 142 7.29 5.69 -21.87
C ASN A 142 7.18 7.00 -22.68
N ARG A 143 8.06 7.95 -22.41
CA ARG A 143 8.23 9.21 -23.13
C ARG A 143 9.56 9.22 -23.86
#